data_AF-A0A293LFN5-F1
#
_entry.id   AF-A0A293LFN5-F1
#
_cell.length_a   1.000
_cell.length_b   1.000
_cell.length_c   1.000
_cell.angle_alpha   90.00
_cell.angle_beta   90.00
_cell.angle_gamma   90.00
#
_symmetry.space_group_name_H-M   'P 1'
#
loop_
_entity.id
_entity.type
_entity.pdbx_description
1 polymer ?
#
loop_
_entity_poly.entity_id
_entity_poly.type
_entity_poly.pdbx_seq_one_letter_code
_entity_poly.pdbx_strand_id
1 'polypeptide(L)'
;MKYRFKRGDEILTSYPFAHVIQSSHRGQVCDHCVNRSEQLLRCSKCKIAYYCNRGCQAAAWPDHKVECSRMNEEPGIASRIATEARFLAKILVKLKGKDPKEVTEDVLGQRRSFHDLVSHAKHIKEDMERMVHFWFLRGSIKRLLGEGWLPGYEMDLEVYGKASINCYTISDEFGGPVGTGLYIGPSIFNHSCDPNAQFIFDGHRLVMRAMKDIACNTIAGIRISYLDLLNTRKGRMEKLRKHYYFDCTCSRCSAEEETECLTEKSPALTSEAAALWSAFRRLGAPTQGDYARILRSAEDFMAANGLPENDIAQAKAQKLATCCPMQGAPAFTHRVAMVEVWRKCYGPFNATYSMLLYNIASVLHLDGRLEGGQITKLNVHV
;
A
#
# COMPACT_ATOMS: atom_id res chain seq x y z
N MET A 1 5.14 31.35 -6.82
CA MET A 1 4.93 29.91 -6.47
C MET A 1 5.49 29.67 -5.10
N LYS A 2 4.60 29.43 -4.12
CA LYS A 2 4.91 29.17 -2.70
C LYS A 2 5.67 27.86 -2.53
N TYR A 3 5.32 26.84 -3.30
CA TYR A 3 5.96 25.53 -3.27
C TYR A 3 6.78 25.34 -4.54
N ARG A 4 8.07 25.07 -4.37
CA ARG A 4 9.02 24.79 -5.46
C ARG A 4 9.91 23.64 -5.04
N PHE A 5 9.88 22.57 -5.83
CA PHE A 5 10.69 21.37 -5.61
C PHE A 5 11.28 20.93 -6.95
N LYS A 6 12.53 20.52 -6.94
CA LYS A 6 13.18 19.84 -8.06
C LYS A 6 12.89 18.35 -7.99
N ARG A 7 12.88 17.71 -9.16
CA ARG A 7 12.79 16.24 -9.22
C ARG A 7 13.84 15.62 -8.32
N GLY A 8 13.42 14.69 -7.46
CA GLY A 8 14.26 14.00 -6.48
C GLY A 8 14.23 14.61 -5.08
N ASP A 9 13.81 15.87 -4.94
CA ASP A 9 13.72 16.55 -3.65
C ASP A 9 12.78 15.80 -2.71
N GLU A 10 13.16 15.75 -1.44
CA GLU A 10 12.25 15.37 -0.36
C GLU A 10 11.32 16.56 -0.08
N ILE A 11 10.02 16.31 -0.20
CA ILE A 11 8.98 17.32 0.04
C ILE A 11 8.64 17.39 1.53
N LEU A 12 8.47 16.23 2.16
CA LEU A 12 8.20 16.10 3.60
C LEU A 12 8.49 14.69 4.08
N THR A 13 8.60 14.57 5.40
CA THR A 13 8.63 13.31 6.14
C THR A 13 7.55 13.33 7.23
N SER A 14 6.93 12.17 7.49
CA SER A 14 5.87 12.00 8.50
C SER A 14 5.96 10.63 9.18
N TYR A 15 5.40 10.55 10.39
CA TYR A 15 5.28 9.32 11.17
C TYR A 15 3.79 9.00 11.39
N PRO A 16 3.41 7.72 11.45
CA PRO A 16 2.00 7.37 11.53
C PRO A 16 1.43 7.80 12.86
N PHE A 17 0.26 8.44 12.82
CA PHE A 17 -0.57 8.64 14.00
C PHE A 17 -0.87 7.29 14.66
N ALA A 18 -1.24 6.28 13.88
CA ALA A 18 -1.38 4.89 14.31
C ALA A 18 -0.96 3.95 13.18
N HIS A 19 -0.44 2.76 13.50
CA HIS A 19 -0.15 1.73 12.51
C HIS A 19 -0.25 0.32 13.11
N VAL A 20 -0.32 -0.68 12.24
CA VAL A 20 -0.28 -2.10 12.60
C VAL A 20 0.45 -2.92 11.53
N ILE A 21 1.14 -3.97 11.96
CA ILE A 21 1.78 -4.95 11.07
C ILE A 21 0.74 -5.99 10.62
N GLN A 22 0.83 -6.41 9.36
CA GLN A 22 0.04 -7.53 8.86
C GLN A 22 0.35 -8.82 9.62
N SER A 23 -0.66 -9.66 9.86
CA SER A 23 -0.48 -10.92 10.59
C SER A 23 0.58 -11.83 9.95
N SER A 24 0.71 -11.84 8.62
CA SER A 24 1.72 -12.59 7.86
C SER A 24 3.16 -12.14 8.11
N HIS A 25 3.37 -10.89 8.56
CA HIS A 25 4.70 -10.31 8.81
C HIS A 25 5.05 -10.22 10.31
N ARG A 26 4.18 -10.73 11.19
CA ARG A 26 4.41 -10.73 12.63
C ARG A 26 5.69 -11.52 12.97
N GLY A 27 6.58 -10.91 13.75
CA GLY A 27 7.85 -11.52 14.11
C GLY A 27 8.92 -11.52 13.01
N GLN A 28 8.63 -10.93 11.84
CA GLN A 28 9.62 -10.65 10.80
C GLN A 28 10.08 -9.20 10.81
N VAL A 29 9.20 -8.30 11.27
CA VAL A 29 9.46 -6.87 11.42
C VAL A 29 9.10 -6.42 12.83
N CYS A 30 9.66 -5.28 13.25
CA CYS A 30 9.33 -4.62 14.51
C CYS A 30 7.91 -4.03 14.48
N ASP A 31 7.08 -4.34 15.49
CA ASP A 31 5.74 -3.76 15.70
C ASP A 31 5.74 -2.25 15.99
N HIS A 32 6.92 -1.63 16.16
CA HIS A 32 7.05 -0.18 16.30
C HIS A 32 7.62 0.49 15.06
N CYS A 33 8.87 0.21 14.69
CA CYS A 33 9.55 0.91 13.59
C CYS A 33 9.35 0.23 12.23
N VAL A 34 8.75 -0.96 12.18
CA VAL A 34 8.46 -1.72 10.95
C VAL A 34 9.71 -2.20 10.19
N ASN A 35 10.90 -1.96 10.73
CA ASN A 35 12.14 -2.49 10.15
C ASN A 35 12.30 -3.98 10.45
N ARG A 36 12.92 -4.70 9.50
CA ARG A 36 13.42 -6.05 9.69
C ARG A 36 14.60 -6.03 10.68
N SER A 37 14.74 -7.11 11.43
CA SER A 37 15.88 -7.34 12.33
C SER A 37 16.12 -8.83 12.42
N GLU A 38 17.39 -9.25 12.40
CA GLU A 38 17.76 -10.66 12.59
C GLU A 38 17.30 -11.20 13.94
N GLN A 39 17.26 -10.32 14.95
CA GLN A 39 16.82 -10.65 16.29
C GLN A 39 15.74 -9.65 16.73
N LEU A 40 14.53 -10.16 16.94
CA LEU A 40 13.42 -9.41 17.49
C LEU A 40 13.08 -9.90 18.90
N LEU A 41 12.93 -8.95 19.81
CA LEU A 41 12.52 -9.18 21.19
C LEU A 41 10.99 -9.27 21.25
N ARG A 42 10.49 -10.44 21.63
CA ARG A 42 9.06 -10.68 21.82
C ARG A 42 8.56 -10.07 23.12
N CYS A 43 7.42 -9.38 23.08
CA CYS A 43 6.74 -8.85 24.27
C CYS A 43 6.55 -9.96 25.31
N SER A 44 7.06 -9.76 26.52
CA SER A 44 7.07 -10.81 27.55
C SER A 44 5.68 -11.13 28.09
N LYS A 45 4.70 -10.23 27.98
CA LYS A 45 3.33 -10.42 28.43
C LYS A 45 2.51 -11.16 27.36
N CYS A 46 2.11 -10.48 26.29
CA CYS A 46 1.21 -11.07 25.28
C CYS A 46 1.86 -12.12 24.36
N LYS A 47 3.19 -12.12 24.21
CA LYS A 47 3.92 -12.93 23.22
C LYS A 47 3.52 -12.70 21.74
N ILE A 48 2.77 -11.64 21.45
CA ILE A 48 2.28 -11.32 20.10
C ILE A 48 3.12 -10.25 19.39
N ALA A 49 3.49 -9.18 20.09
CA ALA A 49 4.26 -8.07 19.51
C ALA A 49 5.78 -8.33 19.60
N TYR A 50 6.52 -7.84 18.61
CA TYR A 50 7.96 -8.02 18.46
C TYR A 50 8.66 -6.67 18.26
N TYR A 51 9.83 -6.48 18.87
CA TYR A 51 10.53 -5.19 18.84
C TYR A 51 12.02 -5.38 18.57
N CYS A 52 12.66 -4.44 17.85
CA CYS A 52 14.12 -4.45 17.69
C CYS A 52 14.85 -4.38 19.03
N ASN A 53 14.35 -3.56 19.95
CA ASN A 53 15.01 -3.27 21.22
C ASN A 53 14.00 -2.67 22.23
N ARG A 54 14.48 -2.43 23.46
CA ARG A 54 13.69 -1.82 24.55
C ARG A 54 13.18 -0.41 24.20
N GLY A 55 13.89 0.35 23.37
CA GLY A 55 13.45 1.67 22.90
C GLY A 55 12.19 1.59 22.05
N CYS A 56 12.18 0.70 21.05
CA CYS A 56 10.99 0.42 20.24
C CYS A 56 9.81 -0.09 21.08
N GLN A 57 10.08 -0.97 22.04
CA GLN A 57 9.03 -1.46 22.95
C GLN A 57 8.43 -0.34 23.80
N ALA A 58 9.26 0.54 24.37
CA ALA A 58 8.82 1.67 25.17
C ALA A 58 8.01 2.68 24.34
N ALA A 59 8.46 2.98 23.12
CA ALA A 59 7.77 3.89 22.21
C ALA A 59 6.41 3.36 21.73
N ALA A 60 6.27 2.04 21.55
CA ALA A 60 4.98 1.41 21.22
C ALA A 60 4.04 1.25 22.42
N TRP A 61 4.54 1.31 23.66
CA TRP A 61 3.79 0.97 24.85
C TRP A 61 2.49 1.77 25.08
N PRO A 62 2.43 3.09 24.84
CA PRO A 62 1.20 3.87 25.02
C PRO A 62 0.00 3.27 24.27
N ASP A 63 0.25 2.70 23.09
CA ASP A 63 -0.77 2.11 22.23
C ASP A 63 -0.92 0.61 22.49
N HIS A 64 0.20 -0.09 22.64
CA HIS A 64 0.23 -1.54 22.81
C HIS A 64 -0.34 -1.99 24.16
N LYS A 65 -0.17 -1.21 25.24
CA LYS A 65 -0.57 -1.61 26.60
C LYS A 65 -2.03 -2.07 26.69
N VAL A 66 -2.92 -1.42 25.92
CA VAL A 66 -4.36 -1.66 25.96
C VAL A 66 -4.69 -3.01 25.32
N GLU A 67 -4.20 -3.26 24.11
CA GLU A 67 -4.40 -4.55 23.43
C GLU A 67 -3.58 -5.68 24.09
N CYS A 68 -2.43 -5.38 24.70
CA CYS A 68 -1.53 -6.37 25.29
C CYS A 68 -2.15 -7.14 26.44
N SER A 69 -2.89 -6.46 27.33
CA SER A 69 -3.53 -7.11 28.47
C SER A 69 -4.59 -8.11 28.01
N ARG A 70 -5.37 -7.73 27.00
CA ARG A 70 -6.44 -8.56 26.42
C ARG A 70 -5.88 -9.76 25.65
N MET A 71 -4.80 -9.54 24.89
CA MET A 71 -4.08 -10.63 24.22
C MET A 71 -3.44 -11.62 25.20
N ASN A 72 -3.13 -11.19 26.42
CA ASN A 72 -2.59 -12.06 27.47
C ASN A 72 -3.70 -12.83 28.20
N GLU A 73 -4.86 -12.20 28.43
CA GLU A 73 -6.02 -12.82 29.08
C GLU A 73 -6.70 -13.88 28.20
N GLU A 74 -6.81 -13.63 26.88
CA GLU A 74 -7.36 -14.59 25.92
C GLU A 74 -6.30 -14.98 24.86
N PRO A 75 -5.44 -15.98 25.15
CA PRO A 75 -4.50 -16.51 24.18
C PRO A 75 -5.20 -16.93 22.88
N GLY A 76 -4.67 -16.47 21.74
CA GLY A 76 -5.24 -16.74 20.42
C GLY A 76 -6.22 -15.69 19.89
N ILE A 77 -6.66 -14.74 20.72
CA ILE A 77 -7.52 -13.63 20.27
C ILE A 77 -6.88 -12.84 19.11
N ALA A 78 -5.55 -12.64 19.16
CA ALA A 78 -4.78 -11.93 18.14
C ALA A 78 -4.70 -12.65 16.77
N SER A 79 -5.09 -13.92 16.71
CA SER A 79 -5.21 -14.69 15.47
C SER A 79 -6.65 -14.70 14.93
N ARG A 80 -7.64 -14.37 15.78
CA ARG A 80 -9.07 -14.31 15.42
C ARG A 80 -9.54 -12.90 15.05
N ILE A 81 -8.79 -11.88 15.47
CA ILE A 81 -9.11 -10.48 15.18
C ILE A 81 -8.43 -10.04 13.89
N ALA A 82 -9.20 -9.43 13.00
CA ALA A 82 -8.69 -8.83 11.77
C ALA A 82 -7.65 -7.73 12.05
N THR A 83 -6.63 -7.64 11.19
CA THR A 83 -5.57 -6.61 11.29
C THR A 83 -6.18 -5.20 11.32
N GLU A 84 -7.22 -4.97 10.53
CA GLU A 84 -7.98 -3.73 10.42
C GLU A 84 -8.70 -3.37 11.72
N ALA A 85 -9.23 -4.35 12.45
CA ALA A 85 -9.84 -4.11 13.76
C ALA A 85 -8.79 -3.65 14.78
N ARG A 86 -7.57 -4.23 14.75
CA ARG A 86 -6.46 -3.76 15.59
C ARG A 86 -6.02 -2.35 15.21
N PHE A 87 -6.00 -2.03 13.91
CA PHE A 87 -5.67 -0.69 13.42
C PHE A 87 -6.64 0.36 13.95
N LEU A 88 -7.95 0.14 13.80
CA LEU A 88 -8.99 1.02 14.33
C LEU A 88 -8.95 1.11 15.85
N ALA A 89 -8.73 -0.01 16.54
CA ALA A 89 -8.55 -0.04 17.99
C ALA A 89 -7.42 0.90 18.44
N LYS A 90 -6.27 0.90 17.77
CA LYS A 90 -5.15 1.81 18.09
C LYS A 90 -5.50 3.28 17.85
N ILE A 91 -6.27 3.59 16.81
CA ILE A 91 -6.78 4.95 16.56
C ILE A 91 -7.68 5.41 17.71
N LEU A 92 -8.67 4.58 18.10
CA LEU A 92 -9.57 4.87 19.21
C LEU A 92 -8.83 5.04 20.54
N VAL A 93 -7.80 4.22 20.79
CA VAL A 93 -6.94 4.36 21.98
C VAL A 93 -6.27 5.72 22.03
N LYS A 94 -5.75 6.22 20.90
CA LYS A 94 -5.06 7.51 20.85
C LYS A 94 -5.99 8.71 20.93
N LEU A 95 -7.24 8.55 20.50
CA LEU A 95 -8.29 9.57 20.58
C LEU A 95 -9.01 9.61 21.92
N LYS A 96 -8.89 8.58 22.76
CA LYS A 96 -9.64 8.50 24.03
C LYS A 96 -9.38 9.73 24.91
N GLY A 97 -10.46 10.43 25.24
CA GLY A 97 -10.44 11.62 26.09
C GLY A 97 -9.85 12.87 25.44
N LYS A 98 -9.68 12.89 24.12
CA LYS A 98 -9.16 14.05 23.37
C LYS A 98 -10.18 14.57 22.39
N ASP A 99 -10.18 15.87 22.14
CA ASP A 99 -10.87 16.44 20.98
C ASP A 99 -10.07 16.10 19.71
N PRO A 100 -10.66 15.44 18.70
CA PRO A 100 -10.02 15.19 17.41
C PRO A 100 -9.44 16.44 16.71
N LYS A 101 -9.91 17.64 17.04
CA LYS A 101 -9.36 18.92 16.52
C LYS A 101 -7.99 19.26 17.11
N GLU A 102 -7.69 18.77 18.31
CA GLU A 102 -6.41 19.03 18.99
C GLU A 102 -5.32 18.07 18.54
N VAL A 103 -5.71 16.87 18.09
CA VAL A 103 -4.81 15.86 17.54
C VAL A 103 -4.36 16.31 16.15
N THR A 104 -3.18 16.91 16.08
CA THR A 104 -2.72 17.65 14.90
C THR A 104 -1.30 17.28 14.48
N GLU A 105 -1.01 17.55 13.21
CA GLU A 105 0.28 17.41 12.57
C GLU A 105 0.49 18.64 11.68
N ASP A 106 1.73 19.18 11.63
CA ASP A 106 2.08 20.21 10.65
C ASP A 106 2.45 19.55 9.32
N VAL A 107 1.90 20.08 8.23
CA VAL A 107 2.23 19.65 6.87
C VAL A 107 2.55 20.88 6.02
N LEU A 108 3.84 21.08 5.75
CA LEU A 108 4.34 22.21 4.96
C LEU A 108 3.87 23.58 5.51
N GLY A 109 3.95 23.75 6.85
CA GLY A 109 3.53 24.98 7.53
C GLY A 109 2.01 25.16 7.60
N GLN A 110 1.25 24.09 7.44
CA GLN A 110 -0.21 24.07 7.63
C GLN A 110 -0.56 23.06 8.71
N ARG A 111 -1.26 23.53 9.74
CA ARG A 111 -1.80 22.65 10.78
C ARG A 111 -2.98 21.85 10.21
N ARG A 112 -2.91 20.53 10.34
CA ARG A 112 -3.99 19.60 9.99
C ARG A 112 -4.32 18.73 11.19
N SER A 113 -5.60 18.51 11.45
CA SER A 113 -6.10 17.71 12.57
C SER A 113 -6.69 16.38 12.13
N PHE A 114 -6.90 15.46 13.06
CA PHE A 114 -7.67 14.25 12.81
C PHE A 114 -9.11 14.59 12.35
N HIS A 115 -9.68 15.67 12.89
CA HIS A 115 -10.99 16.16 12.46
C HIS A 115 -11.04 16.54 10.98
N ASP A 116 -9.94 17.00 10.38
CA ASP A 116 -9.89 17.42 8.97
C ASP A 116 -9.79 16.26 7.97
N LEU A 117 -9.54 15.03 8.45
CA LEU A 117 -9.52 13.84 7.58
C LEU A 117 -10.88 13.60 6.94
N VAL A 118 -10.93 13.24 5.66
CA VAL A 118 -12.20 12.99 4.99
C VAL A 118 -12.74 11.62 5.39
N SER A 119 -13.96 11.55 5.94
CA SER A 119 -14.54 10.27 6.37
C SER A 119 -15.40 9.58 5.32
N HIS A 120 -16.05 10.36 4.44
CA HIS A 120 -17.15 9.90 3.59
C HIS A 120 -18.25 9.13 4.36
N ALA A 121 -18.46 9.41 5.65
CA ALA A 121 -19.41 8.67 6.49
C ALA A 121 -20.82 8.62 5.88
N LYS A 122 -21.29 9.69 5.22
CA LYS A 122 -22.60 9.70 4.52
C LYS A 122 -22.69 8.65 3.40
N HIS A 123 -21.71 8.62 2.50
CA HIS A 123 -21.66 7.63 1.42
C HIS A 123 -21.48 6.21 1.98
N ILE A 124 -20.69 6.06 3.05
CA ILE A 124 -20.50 4.77 3.72
C ILE A 124 -21.83 4.26 4.31
N LYS A 125 -22.68 5.11 4.89
CA LYS A 125 -23.99 4.71 5.43
C LYS A 125 -24.90 4.08 4.35
N GLU A 126 -24.73 4.51 3.09
CA GLU A 126 -25.50 4.03 1.95
C GLU A 126 -24.85 2.82 1.26
N ASP A 127 -23.59 2.51 1.58
CA ASP A 127 -22.83 1.38 1.05
C ASP A 127 -22.98 0.15 1.97
N MET A 128 -23.81 -0.80 1.54
CA MET A 128 -24.12 -2.01 2.31
C MET A 128 -22.88 -2.85 2.62
N GLU A 129 -21.93 -2.99 1.67
CA GLU A 129 -20.71 -3.76 1.85
C GLU A 129 -19.84 -3.12 2.96
N ARG A 130 -19.71 -1.79 2.92
CA ARG A 130 -18.97 -1.03 3.93
C ARG A 130 -19.64 -1.05 5.30
N MET A 131 -20.97 -0.99 5.37
CA MET A 131 -21.69 -1.05 6.63
C MET A 131 -21.60 -2.41 7.29
N VAL A 132 -21.69 -3.51 6.52
CA VAL A 132 -21.44 -4.87 7.04
C VAL A 132 -20.02 -4.96 7.62
N HIS A 133 -19.03 -4.46 6.89
CA HIS A 133 -17.64 -4.44 7.37
C HIS A 133 -17.48 -3.58 8.62
N PHE A 134 -18.08 -2.39 8.67
CA PHE A 134 -18.08 -1.53 9.85
C PHE A 134 -18.62 -2.25 11.09
N TRP A 135 -19.78 -2.90 11.00
CA TRP A 135 -20.37 -3.63 12.12
C TRP A 135 -19.50 -4.80 12.58
N PHE A 136 -18.90 -5.53 11.63
CA PHE A 136 -17.95 -6.61 11.93
C PHE A 136 -16.72 -6.09 12.71
N LEU A 137 -16.10 -5.00 12.23
CA LEU A 137 -14.94 -4.42 12.90
C LEU A 137 -15.31 -3.84 14.26
N ARG A 138 -16.45 -3.15 14.38
CA ARG A 138 -16.96 -2.61 15.64
C ARG A 138 -17.15 -3.71 16.69
N GLY A 139 -17.75 -4.84 16.31
CA GLY A 139 -17.88 -6.02 17.18
C GLY A 139 -16.53 -6.61 17.59
N SER A 140 -15.57 -6.67 16.66
CA SER A 140 -14.21 -7.14 16.93
C SER A 140 -13.46 -6.23 17.90
N ILE A 141 -13.59 -4.91 17.75
CA ILE A 141 -13.01 -3.91 18.65
C ILE A 141 -13.65 -4.00 20.04
N LYS A 142 -14.98 -4.18 20.12
CA LYS A 142 -15.68 -4.40 21.39
C LYS A 142 -15.12 -5.61 22.14
N ARG A 143 -14.86 -6.71 21.44
CA ARG A 143 -14.23 -7.90 22.04
C ARG A 143 -12.78 -7.63 22.47
N LEU A 144 -12.02 -6.89 21.67
CA LEU A 144 -10.61 -6.62 21.94
C LEU A 144 -10.40 -5.63 23.09
N LEU A 145 -11.13 -4.51 23.12
CA LEU A 145 -10.89 -3.41 24.06
C LEU A 145 -11.98 -3.30 25.14
N GLY A 146 -13.18 -3.80 24.88
CA GLY A 146 -14.37 -3.59 25.72
C GLY A 146 -15.21 -2.38 25.29
N GLU A 147 -16.46 -2.32 25.73
CA GLU A 147 -17.43 -1.26 25.33
C GLU A 147 -16.95 0.15 25.72
N GLY A 148 -16.25 0.31 26.85
CA GLY A 148 -15.75 1.61 27.33
C GLY A 148 -14.65 2.26 26.47
N TRP A 149 -14.31 1.68 25.32
CA TRP A 149 -13.44 2.27 24.31
C TRP A 149 -14.17 2.70 23.04
N LEU A 150 -15.45 2.37 22.91
CA LEU A 150 -16.28 2.78 21.78
C LEU A 150 -16.96 4.11 22.14
N PRO A 151 -16.62 5.24 21.47
CA PRO A 151 -17.25 6.55 21.72
C PRO A 151 -18.73 6.62 21.31
N GLY A 152 -19.27 5.61 20.63
CA GLY A 152 -20.66 5.54 20.21
C GLY A 152 -20.81 5.56 18.69
N TYR A 153 -21.96 5.10 18.19
CA TYR A 153 -22.18 4.77 16.78
C TYR A 153 -21.69 5.84 15.79
N GLU A 154 -22.08 7.11 15.96
CA GLU A 154 -21.72 8.17 15.02
C GLU A 154 -20.21 8.44 14.99
N MET A 155 -19.56 8.47 16.16
CA MET A 155 -18.11 8.68 16.23
C MET A 155 -17.33 7.44 15.78
N ASP A 156 -17.81 6.24 16.11
CA ASP A 156 -17.24 4.98 15.64
C ASP A 156 -17.19 4.96 14.10
N LEU A 157 -18.30 5.36 13.46
CA LEU A 157 -18.43 5.39 12.01
C LEU A 157 -17.58 6.48 11.38
N GLU A 158 -17.50 7.66 12.00
CA GLU A 158 -16.62 8.75 11.54
C GLU A 158 -15.14 8.32 11.57
N VAL A 159 -14.70 7.66 12.65
CA VAL A 159 -13.34 7.11 12.78
C VAL A 159 -13.11 6.00 11.75
N TYR A 160 -14.06 5.09 11.57
CA TYR A 160 -13.99 4.03 10.54
C TYR A 160 -13.83 4.63 9.15
N GLY A 161 -14.63 5.63 8.80
CA GLY A 161 -14.56 6.32 7.52
C GLY A 161 -13.20 6.98 7.31
N LYS A 162 -12.73 7.79 8.27
CA LYS A 162 -11.41 8.44 8.20
C LYS A 162 -10.29 7.42 8.02
N ALA A 163 -10.28 6.34 8.80
CA ALA A 163 -9.27 5.30 8.69
C ALA A 163 -9.35 4.53 7.36
N SER A 164 -10.55 4.31 6.82
CA SER A 164 -10.75 3.59 5.56
C SER A 164 -10.31 4.40 4.33
N ILE A 165 -10.42 5.73 4.41
CA ILE A 165 -10.15 6.64 3.30
C ILE A 165 -8.71 7.17 3.32
N ASN A 166 -8.12 7.33 4.51
CA ASN A 166 -6.86 8.05 4.69
C ASN A 166 -5.70 7.12 5.13
N CYS A 167 -5.89 5.80 5.16
CA CYS A 167 -4.81 4.89 5.49
C CYS A 167 -3.87 4.64 4.31
N TYR A 168 -2.64 4.33 4.65
CA TYR A 168 -1.56 4.00 3.74
C TYR A 168 -1.11 2.57 4.00
N THR A 169 -0.85 1.85 2.93
CA THR A 169 -0.10 0.59 3.01
C THR A 169 1.36 0.93 3.23
N ILE A 170 1.91 0.51 4.36
CA ILE A 170 3.34 0.60 4.66
C ILE A 170 4.02 -0.55 3.93
N SER A 171 5.04 -0.23 3.14
CA SER A 171 5.80 -1.20 2.36
C SER A 171 7.20 -1.40 2.93
N ASP A 172 7.77 -2.58 2.72
CA ASP A 172 9.19 -2.85 2.97
C ASP A 172 10.10 -2.30 1.87
N GLU A 173 11.40 -2.52 2.02
CA GLU A 173 12.44 -2.10 1.09
C GLU A 173 12.28 -2.69 -0.32
N PHE A 174 11.52 -3.78 -0.48
CA PHE A 174 11.23 -4.42 -1.77
C PHE A 174 9.89 -3.96 -2.36
N GLY A 175 9.19 -3.02 -1.71
CA GLY A 175 7.88 -2.54 -2.11
C GLY A 175 6.72 -3.46 -1.70
N GLY A 176 6.99 -4.54 -0.96
CA GLY A 176 5.99 -5.49 -0.48
C GLY A 176 5.19 -4.90 0.69
N PRO A 177 3.87 -5.12 0.77
CA PRO A 177 3.05 -4.58 1.84
C PRO A 177 3.35 -5.29 3.17
N VAL A 178 3.71 -4.55 4.21
CA VAL A 178 4.03 -5.09 5.55
C VAL A 178 3.06 -4.63 6.63
N GLY A 179 2.38 -3.50 6.45
CA GLY A 179 1.48 -2.95 7.44
C GLY A 179 0.53 -1.89 6.88
N THR A 180 -0.28 -1.34 7.77
CA THR A 180 -1.20 -0.23 7.48
C THR A 180 -0.97 0.88 8.48
N GLY A 181 -0.91 2.13 8.02
CA GLY A 181 -0.71 3.31 8.85
C GLY A 181 -1.66 4.46 8.50
N LEU A 182 -2.03 5.28 9.48
CA LEU A 182 -2.74 6.54 9.28
C LEU A 182 -1.76 7.70 9.51
N TYR A 183 -1.59 8.57 8.52
CA TYR A 183 -0.70 9.72 8.59
C TYR A 183 -1.51 10.99 8.38
N ILE A 184 -1.64 11.83 9.42
CA ILE A 184 -2.64 12.91 9.43
C ILE A 184 -2.29 13.98 8.40
N GLY A 185 -1.06 14.48 8.46
CA GLY A 185 -0.49 15.49 7.56
C GLY A 185 -0.52 15.03 6.10
N PRO A 186 0.14 13.90 5.75
CA PRO A 186 0.17 13.36 4.39
C PRO A 186 -1.20 13.11 3.74
N SER A 187 -2.27 12.92 4.52
CA SER A 187 -3.61 12.72 3.97
C SER A 187 -4.21 13.95 3.27
N ILE A 188 -3.50 15.10 3.23
CA ILE A 188 -3.92 16.31 2.51
C ILE A 188 -3.70 16.25 0.99
N PHE A 189 -2.78 15.40 0.53
CA PHE A 189 -2.38 15.40 -0.88
C PHE A 189 -3.39 14.67 -1.74
N ASN A 190 -3.92 15.36 -2.73
CA ASN A 190 -4.95 14.81 -3.60
C ASN A 190 -4.40 13.88 -4.68
N HIS A 191 -5.28 13.03 -5.20
CA HIS A 191 -4.98 12.09 -6.27
C HIS A 191 -4.70 12.76 -7.64
N SER A 192 -3.83 12.12 -8.42
CA SER A 192 -3.74 12.19 -9.89
C SER A 192 -3.27 10.82 -10.43
N CYS A 193 -3.79 10.39 -11.59
CA CYS A 193 -3.25 9.23 -12.33
C CYS A 193 -1.97 9.58 -13.12
N ASP A 194 -1.64 10.87 -13.22
CA ASP A 194 -0.32 11.39 -13.61
C ASP A 194 0.25 12.20 -12.44
N PRO A 195 0.75 11.55 -11.38
CA PRO A 195 1.25 12.23 -10.20
C PRO A 195 2.57 12.96 -10.45
N ASN A 196 2.85 13.98 -9.66
CA ASN A 196 4.13 14.69 -9.66
C ASN A 196 4.97 14.40 -8.40
N ALA A 197 4.41 13.71 -7.41
CA ALA A 197 5.10 13.24 -6.23
C ALA A 197 4.65 11.83 -5.83
N GLN A 198 5.47 11.14 -5.04
CA GLN A 198 5.17 9.81 -4.52
C GLN A 198 5.59 9.68 -3.06
N PHE A 199 4.99 8.72 -2.37
CA PHE A 199 5.44 8.28 -1.05
C PHE A 199 6.28 7.02 -1.16
N ILE A 200 7.32 6.96 -0.34
CA ILE A 200 8.11 5.76 -0.04
C ILE A 200 8.17 5.59 1.48
N PHE A 201 8.53 4.40 1.94
CA PHE A 201 8.62 4.07 3.35
C PHE A 201 10.04 3.66 3.73
N ASP A 202 10.52 4.18 4.86
CA ASP A 202 11.69 3.67 5.59
C ASP A 202 11.18 3.21 6.97
N GLY A 203 10.92 1.91 7.09
CA GLY A 203 10.13 1.38 8.19
C GLY A 203 8.75 2.01 8.23
N HIS A 204 8.36 2.57 9.37
CA HIS A 204 7.12 3.35 9.48
C HIS A 204 7.25 4.80 9.04
N ARG A 205 8.42 5.26 8.60
CA ARG A 205 8.62 6.66 8.23
C ARG A 205 8.16 6.84 6.80
N LEU A 206 7.13 7.67 6.61
CA LEU A 206 6.64 8.03 5.28
C LEU A 206 7.47 9.22 4.77
N VAL A 207 8.08 9.05 3.60
CA VAL A 207 8.89 10.08 2.93
C VAL A 207 8.25 10.41 1.59
N MET A 208 7.98 11.69 1.36
CA MET A 208 7.44 12.18 0.10
C MET A 208 8.55 12.72 -0.79
N ARG A 209 8.60 12.27 -2.04
CA ARG A 209 9.59 12.77 -3.02
C ARG A 209 8.94 13.28 -4.29
N ALA A 210 9.51 14.34 -4.84
CA ALA A 210 9.11 14.89 -6.12
C ALA A 210 9.58 13.99 -7.27
N MET A 211 8.67 13.59 -8.15
CA MET A 211 8.96 12.80 -9.36
C MET A 211 9.17 13.67 -10.60
N LYS A 212 8.76 14.94 -10.52
CA LYS A 212 8.92 15.97 -11.56
C LYS A 212 9.35 17.27 -10.88
N ASP A 213 9.79 18.25 -11.65
CA ASP A 213 9.89 19.62 -11.14
C ASP A 213 8.47 20.12 -10.81
N ILE A 214 8.29 20.62 -9.59
CA ILE A 214 7.00 21.11 -9.08
C ILE A 214 7.14 22.59 -8.79
N ALA A 215 6.22 23.37 -9.33
CA ALA A 215 6.11 24.78 -9.02
C ALA A 215 4.63 25.17 -8.96
N CYS A 216 4.12 25.43 -7.75
CA CYS A 216 2.69 25.75 -7.54
C CYS A 216 2.48 26.75 -6.40
N ASN A 217 1.29 27.33 -6.33
CA ASN A 217 0.92 28.30 -5.27
C ASN A 217 0.25 27.62 -4.08
N THR A 218 -0.44 26.50 -4.29
CA THR A 218 -1.20 25.78 -3.26
C THR A 218 -0.75 24.32 -3.17
N ILE A 219 -0.96 23.71 -2.02
CA ILE A 219 -0.62 22.30 -1.77
C ILE A 219 -1.40 21.35 -2.71
N ALA A 220 -2.57 21.78 -3.19
CA ALA A 220 -3.37 21.05 -4.17
C ALA A 220 -2.69 20.90 -5.54
N GLY A 221 -1.59 21.64 -5.82
CA GLY A 221 -0.74 21.41 -6.99
C GLY A 221 0.23 20.24 -6.84
N ILE A 222 0.40 19.71 -5.62
CA ILE A 222 1.21 18.53 -5.32
C ILE A 222 0.26 17.33 -5.29
N ARG A 223 0.49 16.35 -6.18
CA ARG A 223 -0.43 15.24 -6.42
C ARG A 223 0.30 13.90 -6.35
N ILE A 224 -0.34 12.95 -5.68
CA ILE A 224 0.10 11.57 -5.52
C ILE A 224 -0.86 10.60 -6.23
N SER A 225 -0.48 9.34 -6.40
CA SER A 225 -1.44 8.30 -6.77
C SER A 225 -1.99 7.61 -5.52
N TYR A 226 -3.30 7.36 -5.48
CA TYR A 226 -3.97 6.61 -4.42
C TYR A 226 -4.07 5.10 -4.73
N LEU A 227 -3.65 4.73 -5.93
CA LEU A 227 -3.83 3.40 -6.50
C LEU A 227 -2.63 3.00 -7.33
N ASP A 228 -2.57 1.70 -7.62
CA ASP A 228 -1.64 1.15 -8.61
C ASP A 228 -2.00 1.68 -10.01
N LEU A 229 -1.06 2.36 -10.66
CA LEU A 229 -1.21 2.98 -11.98
C LEU A 229 -1.22 1.97 -13.14
N LEU A 230 -0.86 0.72 -12.88
CA LEU A 230 -0.99 -0.39 -13.82
C LEU A 230 -2.44 -0.86 -13.89
N ASN A 231 -3.27 -0.05 -14.51
CA ASN A 231 -4.67 -0.35 -14.74
C ASN A 231 -5.23 0.52 -15.88
N THR A 232 -6.28 0.05 -16.54
CA THR A 232 -7.00 0.82 -17.57
C THR A 232 -7.67 2.06 -16.97
N ARG A 233 -7.98 3.07 -17.80
CA ARG A 233 -8.73 4.27 -17.37
C ARG A 233 -10.00 3.90 -16.61
N LYS A 234 -10.80 2.99 -17.19
CA LYS A 234 -12.03 2.46 -16.60
C LYS A 234 -11.75 1.83 -15.23
N GLY A 235 -10.76 0.92 -15.15
CA GLY A 235 -10.44 0.24 -13.89
C GLY A 235 -9.87 1.17 -12.82
N ARG A 236 -9.13 2.24 -13.18
CA ARG A 236 -8.71 3.28 -12.22
C ARG A 236 -9.92 4.05 -11.70
N MET A 237 -10.82 4.47 -12.59
CA MET A 237 -12.01 5.23 -12.23
C MET A 237 -12.96 4.44 -11.32
N GLU A 238 -13.24 3.18 -11.65
CA GLU A 238 -14.07 2.28 -10.83
C GLU A 238 -13.48 2.11 -9.43
N LYS A 239 -12.16 1.93 -9.32
CA LYS A 239 -11.48 1.85 -8.02
C LYS A 239 -11.62 3.14 -7.22
N LEU A 240 -11.45 4.31 -7.85
CA LEU A 240 -11.58 5.60 -7.18
C LEU A 240 -13.01 5.86 -6.70
N ARG A 241 -14.03 5.57 -7.52
CA ARG A 241 -15.43 5.66 -7.12
C ARG A 241 -15.73 4.73 -5.95
N LYS A 242 -15.35 3.45 -6.05
CA LYS A 242 -15.63 2.44 -5.02
C LYS A 242 -14.93 2.74 -3.69
N HIS A 243 -13.68 3.23 -3.74
CA HIS A 243 -12.88 3.38 -2.52
C HIS A 243 -12.90 4.79 -1.93
N TYR A 244 -12.99 5.81 -2.78
CA TYR A 244 -12.80 7.21 -2.42
C TYR A 244 -13.98 8.11 -2.84
N TYR A 245 -15.03 7.56 -3.46
CA TYR A 245 -16.27 8.27 -3.78
C TYR A 245 -16.09 9.52 -4.65
N PHE A 246 -15.14 9.51 -5.60
CA PHE A 246 -14.95 10.60 -6.55
C PHE A 246 -14.52 10.14 -7.95
N ASP A 247 -14.70 11.03 -8.92
CA ASP A 247 -14.25 10.90 -10.30
C ASP A 247 -12.96 11.68 -10.58
N CYS A 248 -11.96 11.01 -11.16
CA CYS A 248 -10.69 11.64 -11.48
C CYS A 248 -10.71 12.37 -12.82
N THR A 249 -10.41 13.68 -12.79
CA THR A 249 -10.35 14.56 -13.96
C THR A 249 -8.91 15.01 -14.29
N CYS A 250 -7.90 14.23 -13.88
CA CYS A 250 -6.50 14.57 -14.17
C CYS A 250 -6.19 14.45 -15.68
N SER A 251 -5.09 15.05 -16.12
CA SER A 251 -4.63 15.05 -17.51
C SER A 251 -4.68 13.66 -18.16
N ARG A 252 -4.18 12.62 -17.48
CA ARG A 252 -4.22 11.24 -17.99
C ARG A 252 -5.64 10.69 -18.14
N CYS A 253 -6.54 10.98 -17.19
CA CYS A 253 -7.94 10.51 -17.27
C CYS A 253 -8.80 11.36 -18.22
N SER A 254 -8.31 12.50 -18.67
CA SER A 254 -8.98 13.40 -19.61
C SER A 254 -8.40 13.34 -21.02
N ALA A 255 -7.29 12.64 -21.22
CA ALA A 255 -6.66 12.46 -22.52
C ALA A 255 -7.48 11.51 -23.43
N GLU A 256 -7.14 11.52 -24.71
CA GLU A 256 -7.67 10.62 -25.73
C GLU A 256 -7.34 9.16 -25.39
N GLU A 257 -8.24 8.23 -25.72
CA GLU A 257 -8.15 6.82 -25.30
C GLU A 257 -6.92 6.12 -25.88
N GLU A 258 -6.50 6.53 -27.08
CA GLU A 258 -5.32 6.06 -27.79
C GLU A 258 -4.01 6.35 -27.06
N THR A 259 -4.02 7.32 -26.12
CA THR A 259 -2.86 7.68 -25.29
C THR A 259 -2.74 6.84 -24.02
N GLU A 260 -3.73 5.99 -23.70
CA GLU A 260 -3.65 5.13 -22.52
C GLU A 260 -2.54 4.08 -22.65
N CYS A 261 -1.84 3.84 -21.53
CA CYS A 261 -0.74 2.88 -21.51
C CYS A 261 -1.21 1.42 -21.62
N LEU A 262 -2.49 1.15 -21.34
CA LEU A 262 -3.07 -0.18 -21.27
C LEU A 262 -4.42 -0.25 -21.99
N THR A 263 -4.63 -1.34 -22.71
CA THR A 263 -5.89 -1.68 -23.38
C THR A 263 -6.59 -2.82 -22.65
N GLU A 264 -7.86 -3.07 -22.99
CA GLU A 264 -8.59 -4.26 -22.55
C GLU A 264 -9.32 -4.89 -23.74
N LYS A 265 -8.86 -6.04 -24.19
CA LYS A 265 -9.51 -6.82 -25.25
C LYS A 265 -10.73 -7.59 -24.74
N SER A 266 -10.67 -8.13 -23.52
CA SER A 266 -11.74 -8.96 -22.97
C SER A 266 -11.85 -8.80 -21.45
N PRO A 267 -12.96 -8.23 -20.94
CA PRO A 267 -13.22 -8.16 -19.50
C PRO A 267 -13.25 -9.53 -18.81
N ALA A 268 -13.62 -10.59 -19.54
CA ALA A 268 -13.61 -11.96 -19.02
C ALA A 268 -12.17 -12.43 -18.75
N LEU A 269 -11.25 -12.21 -19.71
CA LEU A 269 -9.83 -12.54 -19.54
C LEU A 269 -9.17 -11.68 -18.46
N THR A 270 -9.54 -10.40 -18.36
CA THR A 270 -9.08 -9.53 -17.26
C THR A 270 -9.51 -10.08 -15.90
N SER A 271 -10.73 -10.59 -15.80
CA SER A 271 -11.29 -11.19 -14.59
C SER A 271 -10.60 -12.52 -14.25
N GLU A 272 -10.30 -13.35 -15.25
CA GLU A 272 -9.57 -14.60 -15.09
C GLU A 272 -8.14 -14.34 -14.58
N ALA A 273 -7.39 -13.41 -15.21
CA ALA A 273 -6.06 -13.02 -14.74
C ALA A 273 -6.09 -12.44 -13.31
N ALA A 274 -7.16 -11.71 -12.95
CA ALA A 274 -7.36 -11.23 -11.58
C ALA A 274 -7.67 -12.35 -10.57
N ALA A 275 -8.33 -13.43 -11.01
CA ALA A 275 -8.61 -14.60 -10.19
C ALA A 275 -7.32 -15.36 -9.85
N LEU A 276 -6.35 -15.45 -10.77
CA LEU A 276 -5.02 -16.01 -10.51
C LEU A 276 -4.31 -15.26 -9.37
N TRP A 277 -4.31 -13.92 -9.41
CA TRP A 277 -3.79 -13.08 -8.33
C TRP A 277 -4.52 -13.30 -7.00
N SER A 278 -5.83 -13.43 -7.04
CA SER A 278 -6.64 -13.70 -5.84
C SER A 278 -6.31 -15.06 -5.24
N ALA A 279 -6.04 -16.08 -6.06
CA ALA A 279 -5.59 -17.38 -5.61
C ALA A 279 -4.22 -17.31 -4.95
N PHE A 280 -3.27 -16.61 -5.57
CA PHE A 280 -1.93 -16.41 -4.99
C PHE A 280 -1.99 -15.76 -3.60
N ARG A 281 -2.74 -14.66 -3.46
CA ARG A 281 -2.88 -13.95 -2.18
C ARG A 281 -3.46 -14.80 -1.06
N ARG A 282 -4.27 -15.82 -1.38
CA ARG A 282 -4.85 -16.74 -0.38
C ARG A 282 -3.86 -17.76 0.17
N LEU A 283 -2.70 -17.94 -0.45
CA LEU A 283 -1.70 -18.92 0.01
C LEU A 283 -0.98 -18.49 1.29
N GLY A 284 -1.01 -17.19 1.63
CA GLY A 284 -0.38 -16.67 2.85
C GLY A 284 1.14 -16.72 2.77
N ALA A 285 1.75 -17.84 3.17
CA ALA A 285 3.19 -18.09 3.10
C ALA A 285 3.48 -19.15 2.03
N PRO A 286 3.69 -18.76 0.76
CA PRO A 286 3.78 -19.71 -0.35
C PRO A 286 5.08 -20.51 -0.29
N THR A 287 4.98 -21.81 -0.57
CA THR A 287 6.13 -22.71 -0.72
C THR A 287 6.79 -22.55 -2.09
N GLN A 288 7.98 -23.13 -2.28
CA GLN A 288 8.61 -23.18 -3.60
C GLN A 288 7.72 -23.87 -4.66
N GLY A 289 7.01 -24.94 -4.26
CA GLY A 289 6.05 -25.63 -5.14
C GLY A 289 4.87 -24.74 -5.53
N ASP A 290 4.40 -23.90 -4.61
CA ASP A 290 3.37 -22.91 -4.90
C ASP A 290 3.83 -21.90 -5.93
N TYR A 291 5.02 -21.33 -5.75
CA TYR A 291 5.60 -20.38 -6.72
C TYR A 291 5.76 -20.99 -8.11
N ALA A 292 6.24 -22.24 -8.19
CA ALA A 292 6.34 -22.95 -9.46
C ALA A 292 4.97 -23.18 -10.13
N ARG A 293 3.93 -23.48 -9.35
CA ARG A 293 2.56 -23.62 -9.86
C ARG A 293 2.01 -22.30 -10.36
N ILE A 294 2.22 -21.21 -9.62
CA ILE A 294 1.77 -19.86 -10.00
C ILE A 294 2.41 -19.40 -11.29
N LEU A 295 3.73 -19.61 -11.42
CA LEU A 295 4.47 -19.31 -12.65
C LEU A 295 3.85 -20.05 -13.84
N ARG A 296 3.67 -21.37 -13.73
CA ARG A 296 3.02 -22.17 -14.79
C ARG A 296 1.62 -21.66 -15.13
N SER A 297 0.78 -21.41 -14.13
CA SER A 297 -0.57 -20.90 -14.39
C SER A 297 -0.58 -19.54 -15.10
N ALA A 298 0.38 -18.67 -14.81
CA ALA A 298 0.53 -17.40 -15.52
C ALA A 298 1.01 -17.64 -16.97
N GLU A 299 2.03 -18.48 -17.18
CA GLU A 299 2.56 -18.83 -18.50
C GLU A 299 1.51 -19.50 -19.38
N ASP A 300 0.77 -20.48 -18.84
CA ASP A 300 -0.33 -21.17 -19.53
C ASP A 300 -1.42 -20.19 -19.96
N PHE A 301 -1.81 -19.26 -19.08
CA PHE A 301 -2.78 -18.22 -19.41
C PHE A 301 -2.28 -17.33 -20.56
N MET A 302 -1.03 -16.87 -20.51
CA MET A 302 -0.47 -16.01 -21.56
C MET A 302 -0.35 -16.75 -22.89
N ALA A 303 0.11 -18.01 -22.87
CA ALA A 303 0.26 -18.85 -24.06
C ALA A 303 -1.09 -19.17 -24.71
N ALA A 304 -2.12 -19.46 -23.92
CA ALA A 304 -3.45 -19.80 -24.43
C ALA A 304 -4.16 -18.61 -25.11
N ASN A 305 -3.88 -17.37 -24.67
CA ASN A 305 -4.64 -16.20 -25.10
C ASN A 305 -3.91 -15.29 -26.09
N GLY A 306 -2.57 -15.30 -26.14
CA GLY A 306 -1.79 -14.55 -27.14
C GLY A 306 -2.10 -13.04 -27.17
N LEU A 307 -2.33 -12.44 -26.00
CA LEU A 307 -2.74 -11.04 -25.88
C LEU A 307 -1.56 -10.07 -26.10
N PRO A 308 -1.80 -8.85 -26.62
CA PRO A 308 -0.76 -7.83 -26.72
C PRO A 308 -0.14 -7.51 -25.36
N GLU A 309 1.14 -7.13 -25.34
CA GLU A 309 1.88 -6.83 -24.10
C GLU A 309 1.21 -5.73 -23.25
N ASN A 310 0.57 -4.75 -23.90
CA ASN A 310 -0.15 -3.66 -23.26
C ASN A 310 -1.61 -3.97 -22.93
N ASP A 311 -2.07 -5.21 -23.12
CA ASP A 311 -3.37 -5.64 -22.62
C ASP A 311 -3.31 -5.83 -21.09
N ILE A 312 -4.32 -5.35 -20.37
CA ILE A 312 -4.35 -5.42 -18.91
C ILE A 312 -4.35 -6.86 -18.38
N ALA A 313 -4.97 -7.82 -19.07
CA ALA A 313 -4.96 -9.22 -18.65
C ALA A 313 -3.55 -9.83 -18.83
N GLN A 314 -2.90 -9.52 -19.96
CA GLN A 314 -1.50 -9.89 -20.22
C GLN A 314 -0.57 -9.30 -19.16
N ALA A 315 -0.66 -8.00 -18.91
CA ALA A 315 0.16 -7.30 -17.92
C ALA A 315 -0.03 -7.88 -16.50
N LYS A 316 -1.26 -8.25 -16.12
CA LYS A 316 -1.54 -8.89 -14.83
C LYS A 316 -0.91 -10.28 -14.71
N ALA A 317 -1.06 -11.12 -15.73
CA ALA A 317 -0.46 -12.45 -15.75
C ALA A 317 1.08 -12.35 -15.72
N GLN A 318 1.63 -11.43 -16.50
CA GLN A 318 3.06 -11.13 -16.52
C GLN A 318 3.58 -10.73 -15.12
N LYS A 319 2.89 -9.79 -14.45
CA LYS A 319 3.24 -9.39 -13.08
C LYS A 319 3.20 -10.59 -12.11
N LEU A 320 2.24 -11.50 -12.28
CA LEU A 320 2.12 -12.69 -11.44
C LEU A 320 3.31 -13.64 -11.64
N ALA A 321 3.74 -13.85 -12.89
CA ALA A 321 4.90 -14.68 -13.22
C ALA A 321 6.19 -14.18 -12.55
N THR A 322 6.31 -12.87 -12.30
CA THR A 322 7.48 -12.30 -11.60
C THR A 322 7.48 -12.48 -10.08
N CYS A 323 6.37 -12.96 -9.49
CA CYS A 323 6.26 -13.19 -8.04
C CYS A 323 7.04 -14.41 -7.57
N CYS A 324 7.48 -15.28 -8.49
CA CYS A 324 8.36 -16.40 -8.16
C CYS A 324 9.72 -15.86 -7.71
N PRO A 325 10.16 -16.12 -6.45
CA PRO A 325 11.45 -15.64 -5.94
C PRO A 325 12.62 -16.39 -6.55
N MET A 326 12.38 -17.44 -7.36
CA MET A 326 13.45 -18.15 -8.04
C MET A 326 14.21 -17.19 -8.97
N GLN A 327 15.52 -17.09 -8.75
CA GLN A 327 16.49 -16.41 -9.61
C GLN A 327 16.69 -17.17 -10.94
N GLY A 328 15.63 -17.74 -11.49
CA GLY A 328 15.68 -18.52 -12.72
C GLY A 328 15.42 -17.66 -13.95
N ALA A 329 15.93 -18.12 -15.10
CA ALA A 329 15.71 -17.51 -16.40
C ALA A 329 14.23 -17.15 -16.72
N PRO A 330 13.20 -17.94 -16.33
CA PRO A 330 11.81 -17.59 -16.65
C PRO A 330 11.35 -16.28 -15.99
N ALA A 331 11.57 -16.12 -14.68
CA ALA A 331 11.17 -14.90 -13.96
C ALA A 331 11.90 -13.66 -14.49
N PHE A 332 13.16 -13.81 -14.88
CA PHE A 332 13.94 -12.75 -15.52
C PHE A 332 13.33 -12.31 -16.86
N THR A 333 13.03 -13.26 -17.75
CA THR A 333 12.38 -12.98 -19.04
C THR A 333 11.07 -12.23 -18.83
N HIS A 334 10.28 -12.64 -17.82
CA HIS A 334 9.04 -11.96 -17.55
C HIS A 334 9.21 -10.52 -17.06
N ARG A 335 10.20 -10.26 -16.19
CA ARG A 335 10.53 -8.90 -15.74
C ARG A 335 10.95 -8.01 -16.91
N VAL A 336 11.79 -8.51 -17.82
CA VAL A 336 12.26 -7.75 -18.98
C VAL A 336 11.09 -7.33 -19.88
N ALA A 337 10.17 -8.25 -20.18
CA ALA A 337 9.01 -7.95 -21.02
C ALA A 337 8.03 -6.93 -20.39
N MET A 338 8.11 -6.66 -19.08
CA MET A 338 7.27 -5.63 -18.43
C MET A 338 7.80 -4.21 -18.57
N VAL A 339 9.08 -4.03 -18.93
CA VAL A 339 9.80 -2.75 -18.79
C VAL A 339 9.07 -1.60 -19.51
N GLU A 340 8.71 -1.79 -20.78
CA GLU A 340 8.09 -0.73 -21.58
C GLU A 340 6.70 -0.35 -21.09
N VAL A 341 5.85 -1.34 -20.81
CA VAL A 341 4.49 -1.10 -20.30
C VAL A 341 4.53 -0.41 -18.93
N TRP A 342 5.45 -0.81 -18.04
CA TRP A 342 5.56 -0.21 -16.71
C TRP A 342 6.10 1.21 -16.79
N ARG A 343 7.09 1.45 -17.64
CA ARG A 343 7.62 2.80 -17.88
C ARG A 343 6.52 3.74 -18.36
N LYS A 344 5.67 3.31 -19.29
CA LYS A 344 4.53 4.10 -19.78
C LYS A 344 3.47 4.34 -18.70
N CYS A 345 3.14 3.33 -17.90
CA CYS A 345 2.07 3.45 -16.92
C CYS A 345 2.45 4.20 -15.64
N TYR A 346 3.69 4.04 -15.17
CA TYR A 346 4.18 4.66 -13.93
C TYR A 346 5.05 5.89 -14.14
N GLY A 347 5.73 5.99 -15.29
CA GLY A 347 6.78 6.96 -15.54
C GLY A 347 8.16 6.50 -15.04
N PRO A 348 9.24 7.16 -15.49
CA PRO A 348 10.62 6.71 -15.25
C PRO A 348 11.11 6.90 -13.81
N PHE A 349 10.47 7.77 -13.01
CA PHE A 349 10.89 8.11 -11.64
C PHE A 349 10.00 7.49 -10.56
N ASN A 350 9.12 6.57 -10.94
CA ASN A 350 8.24 5.91 -9.98
C ASN A 350 8.96 4.75 -9.27
N ALA A 351 8.79 4.63 -7.96
CA ALA A 351 9.44 3.59 -7.16
C ALA A 351 9.11 2.16 -7.62
N THR A 352 7.88 1.90 -8.08
CA THR A 352 7.48 0.57 -8.59
C THR A 352 8.26 0.21 -9.85
N TYR A 353 8.48 1.18 -10.75
CA TYR A 353 9.28 0.98 -11.95
C TYR A 353 10.77 0.83 -11.61
N SER A 354 11.30 1.65 -10.70
CA SER A 354 12.67 1.50 -10.21
C SER A 354 12.93 0.12 -9.59
N MET A 355 11.96 -0.43 -8.84
CA MET A 355 12.07 -1.76 -8.25
C MET A 355 12.11 -2.87 -9.32
N LEU A 356 11.34 -2.73 -10.41
CA LEU A 356 11.44 -3.64 -11.55
C LEU A 356 12.85 -3.64 -12.16
N LEU A 357 13.42 -2.46 -12.42
CA LEU A 357 14.76 -2.33 -12.99
C LEU A 357 15.83 -2.87 -12.04
N TYR A 358 15.73 -2.57 -10.74
CA TYR A 358 16.63 -3.11 -9.72
C TYR A 358 16.61 -4.63 -9.69
N ASN A 359 15.42 -5.24 -9.76
CA ASN A 359 15.28 -6.71 -9.78
C ASN A 359 15.85 -7.36 -11.04
N ILE A 360 15.80 -6.67 -12.20
CA ILE A 360 16.44 -7.12 -13.44
C ILE A 360 17.96 -7.04 -13.30
N ALA A 361 18.48 -5.89 -12.84
CA ALA A 361 19.91 -5.66 -12.66
C ALA A 361 20.53 -6.63 -11.64
N SER A 362 19.81 -6.93 -10.55
CA SER A 362 20.25 -7.87 -9.51
C SER A 362 20.44 -9.28 -10.07
N VAL A 363 19.53 -9.75 -10.93
CA VAL A 363 19.68 -11.07 -11.59
C VAL A 363 20.86 -11.06 -12.56
N LEU A 364 21.00 -10.01 -13.38
CA LEU A 364 22.14 -9.88 -14.30
C LEU A 364 23.49 -9.88 -13.57
N HIS A 365 23.54 -9.26 -12.39
CA HIS A 365 24.74 -9.26 -11.55
C HIS A 365 25.11 -10.66 -11.09
N LEU A 366 24.13 -11.38 -10.52
CA LEU A 366 24.34 -12.73 -9.98
C LEU A 366 24.70 -13.74 -11.07
N ASP A 367 24.19 -13.56 -12.29
CA ASP A 367 24.52 -14.39 -13.45
C ASP A 367 25.90 -14.06 -14.07
N GLY A 368 26.63 -13.06 -13.56
CA GLY A 368 27.91 -12.63 -14.13
C GLY A 368 27.78 -11.92 -15.49
N ARG A 369 26.58 -11.47 -15.84
CA ARG A 369 26.24 -10.89 -17.15
C ARG A 369 26.25 -9.35 -17.19
N LEU A 370 26.68 -8.71 -16.10
CA LEU A 370 26.82 -7.23 -16.07
C LEU A 370 28.06 -6.74 -16.82
N GLU A 371 29.09 -7.56 -17.00
CA GLU A 371 30.27 -7.20 -17.78
C GLU A 371 30.01 -7.43 -19.27
N GLY A 372 29.59 -6.36 -19.97
CA GLY A 372 29.63 -6.30 -21.43
C GLY A 372 28.27 -6.05 -22.10
N GLY A 373 27.97 -4.77 -22.37
CA GLY A 373 27.19 -4.32 -23.53
C GLY A 373 25.77 -4.89 -23.77
N GLN A 374 25.18 -5.67 -22.86
CA GLN A 374 23.80 -6.16 -23.01
C GLN A 374 22.73 -5.20 -22.47
N ILE A 375 23.12 -4.19 -21.70
CA ILE A 375 22.20 -3.11 -21.25
C ILE A 375 21.75 -2.24 -22.44
N THR A 376 22.58 -2.10 -23.48
CA THR A 376 22.27 -1.34 -24.70
C THR A 376 21.16 -1.98 -25.55
N LYS A 377 20.82 -3.26 -25.35
CA LYS A 377 19.68 -3.92 -26.03
C LYS A 377 18.35 -3.74 -25.31
N LEU A 378 18.35 -3.26 -24.06
CA LEU A 378 17.13 -3.13 -23.26
C LEU A 378 16.42 -1.78 -23.42
N ASN A 379 16.94 -0.83 -24.24
CA ASN A 379 16.38 0.53 -24.39
C ASN A 379 16.06 1.24 -23.05
N VAL A 380 16.72 0.84 -21.97
CA VAL A 380 16.61 1.46 -20.66
C VAL A 380 17.52 2.69 -20.69
N HIS A 381 16.99 3.80 -21.22
CA HIS A 381 17.59 5.10 -20.99
C HIS A 381 17.30 5.51 -19.54
N VAL A 382 18.34 5.42 -18.70
CA VAL A 382 18.37 5.92 -17.31
C VAL A 382 18.17 7.43 -17.28
#